data_AF-A0A7X5F6M9-F1
#
_entry.id   AF-A0A7X5F6M9-F1
#
_cell.length_a   1.000
_cell.length_b   1.000
_cell.length_c   1.000
_cell.angle_alpha   90.00
_cell.angle_beta   90.00
_cell.angle_gamma   90.00
#
_symmetry.space_group_name_H-M   'P 1'
#
loop_
_entity.id
_entity.type
_entity.pdbx_description
1 polymer ?
#
loop_
_entity_poly.entity_id
_entity_poly.type
_entity_poly.pdbx_seq_one_letter_code
_entity_poly.pdbx_strand_id
1 'polypeptide(L)'
;MTTRTTLLYFALLATAFLAVLHLVAMELYFYWTVWWFDNLMHFLAGLAGGMTALWAFYNSGIFFKHSPRLWEIIIISLSCIFVVGVAWEYFEFVYGLTGVDASHYISDTLLDLTMDLLGSVVASIIGMKVISKM
;
A
#
# COMPACT_ATOMS: atom_id res chain seq x y z
N MET A 1 22.76 7.66 3.88
CA MET A 1 21.60 8.01 3.03
C MET A 1 21.15 9.41 3.41
N THR A 2 20.98 10.31 2.45
CA THR A 2 20.30 11.59 2.70
C THR A 2 18.90 11.32 3.21
N THR A 3 18.44 12.02 4.25
CA THR A 3 17.10 11.84 4.86
C THR A 3 15.96 11.93 3.84
N ARG A 4 16.19 12.61 2.70
CA ARG A 4 15.26 12.79 1.57
C ARG A 4 14.95 11.54 0.74
N THR A 5 15.77 10.49 0.85
CA THR A 5 15.60 9.25 0.06
C THR A 5 15.29 8.04 0.93
N THR A 6 15.28 8.21 2.26
CA THR A 6 15.10 7.09 3.19
C THR A 6 13.75 6.41 2.99
N LEU A 7 12.65 7.18 2.87
CA LEU A 7 11.33 6.59 2.62
C LEU A 7 11.25 5.92 1.25
N LEU A 8 11.92 6.47 0.23
CA LEU A 8 11.99 5.85 -1.09
C LEU A 8 12.66 4.46 -1.01
N TYR A 9 13.78 4.34 -0.30
CA TYR A 9 14.44 3.04 -0.18
C TYR A 9 13.57 2.02 0.57
N PHE A 10 12.86 2.42 1.62
CA PHE A 10 11.92 1.52 2.28
C PHE A 10 10.74 1.14 1.37
N ALA A 11 10.20 2.07 0.61
CA ALA A 11 9.15 1.80 -0.38
C ALA A 11 9.63 0.81 -1.46
N LEU A 12 10.84 1.02 -2.00
CA LEU A 12 11.42 0.14 -3.01
C LEU A 12 11.70 -1.27 -2.47
N LEU A 13 12.21 -1.38 -1.24
CA LEU A 13 12.43 -2.67 -0.59
C LEU A 13 11.10 -3.40 -0.34
N ALA A 14 10.08 -2.70 0.15
CA ALA A 14 8.75 -3.27 0.36
C ALA A 14 8.11 -3.70 -0.97
N THR A 15 8.24 -2.89 -2.03
CA THR A 15 7.75 -3.21 -3.37
C THR A 15 8.48 -4.41 -3.97
N ALA A 16 9.80 -4.50 -3.82
CA ALA A 16 10.59 -5.64 -4.29
C ALA A 16 10.19 -6.92 -3.55
N PHE A 17 9.97 -6.83 -2.23
CA PHE A 17 9.49 -7.95 -1.44
C PHE A 17 8.09 -8.41 -1.87
N LEU A 18 7.16 -7.46 -2.07
CA LEU A 18 5.83 -7.74 -2.61
C LEU A 18 5.91 -8.41 -3.99
N ALA A 19 6.75 -7.91 -4.89
CA ALA A 19 6.92 -8.50 -6.22
C ALA A 19 7.44 -9.95 -6.15
N VAL A 20 8.42 -10.22 -5.27
CA VAL A 20 8.91 -11.60 -5.06
C VAL A 20 7.81 -12.50 -4.51
N LEU A 21 7.04 -12.04 -3.52
CA LEU A 21 5.92 -12.81 -2.97
C LEU A 21 4.85 -13.10 -4.02
N HIS A 22 4.51 -12.11 -4.86
CA HIS A 22 3.57 -12.30 -5.96
C HIS A 22 4.05 -13.38 -6.94
N LEU A 23 5.32 -13.31 -7.38
CA LEU A 23 5.87 -14.30 -8.31
C LEU A 23 5.86 -15.72 -7.71
N VAL A 24 6.22 -15.85 -6.43
CA VAL A 24 6.14 -17.12 -5.70
C VAL A 24 4.70 -17.60 -5.58
N ALA A 25 3.77 -16.71 -5.29
CA ALA A 25 2.35 -17.03 -5.14
C ALA A 25 1.71 -17.49 -6.44
N MET A 26 2.12 -16.94 -7.58
CA MET A 26 1.67 -17.38 -8.90
C MET A 26 2.22 -18.77 -9.23
N GLU A 27 3.50 -19.04 -8.96
CA GLU A 27 4.12 -20.35 -9.22
C GLU A 27 3.57 -21.46 -8.31
N LEU A 28 3.29 -21.13 -7.04
CA LEU A 28 2.83 -22.08 -6.03
C LEU A 28 1.31 -22.02 -5.79
N TYR A 29 0.58 -21.24 -6.58
CA TYR A 29 -0.86 -21.05 -6.50
C TYR A 29 -1.38 -20.58 -5.13
N PHE A 30 -0.64 -19.73 -4.41
CA PHE A 30 -1.01 -19.28 -3.06
C PHE A 30 -2.29 -18.46 -3.02
N TYR A 31 -2.60 -17.69 -4.06
CA TYR A 31 -3.87 -16.96 -4.15
C TYR A 31 -5.09 -17.89 -4.08
N TRP A 32 -4.97 -19.14 -4.53
CA TRP A 32 -6.06 -20.11 -4.55
C TRP A 32 -5.99 -21.15 -3.43
N THR A 33 -4.82 -21.32 -2.82
CA THR A 33 -4.58 -22.40 -1.83
C THR A 33 -4.41 -21.88 -0.40
N VAL A 34 -4.07 -20.59 -0.23
CA VAL A 34 -3.83 -19.97 1.07
C VAL A 34 -4.80 -18.80 1.25
N TRP A 35 -5.91 -19.05 1.95
CA TRP A 35 -7.06 -18.14 2.06
C TRP A 35 -6.76 -16.72 2.59
N TRP A 36 -5.64 -16.51 3.29
CA TRP A 36 -5.27 -15.19 3.83
C TRP A 36 -4.19 -14.49 3.01
N PHE A 37 -3.64 -15.16 1.99
CA PHE A 37 -2.46 -14.65 1.29
C PHE A 37 -2.75 -13.34 0.58
N ASP A 38 -3.93 -13.20 -0.01
CA ASP A 38 -4.33 -11.98 -0.71
C ASP A 38 -4.40 -10.77 0.22
N ASN A 39 -5.00 -10.95 1.40
CA ASN A 39 -4.99 -9.96 2.48
C ASN A 39 -3.57 -9.48 2.85
N LEU A 40 -2.59 -10.40 2.88
CA LEU A 40 -1.18 -10.03 3.12
C LEU A 40 -0.65 -9.15 1.96
N MET A 41 -0.99 -9.49 0.72
CA MET A 41 -0.57 -8.72 -0.45
C MET A 41 -1.15 -7.30 -0.44
N HIS A 42 -2.44 -7.14 -0.14
CA HIS A 42 -3.08 -5.83 0.05
C HIS A 42 -2.42 -5.01 1.16
N PHE A 43 -2.16 -5.62 2.31
CA PHE A 43 -1.44 -4.93 3.40
C PHE A 43 -0.05 -4.44 2.96
N LEU A 44 0.72 -5.28 2.27
CA LEU A 44 2.04 -4.91 1.77
C LEU A 44 1.97 -3.85 0.67
N ALA A 45 0.94 -3.89 -0.18
CA ALA A 45 0.68 -2.90 -1.22
C ALA A 45 0.36 -1.53 -0.59
N GLY A 46 -0.55 -1.49 0.38
CA GLY A 46 -0.87 -0.30 1.16
C GLY A 46 0.33 0.27 1.91
N LEU A 47 1.18 -0.59 2.47
CA LEU A 47 2.44 -0.18 3.12
C LEU A 47 3.42 0.45 2.12
N ALA A 48 3.71 -0.24 1.02
CA ALA A 48 4.65 0.24 0.01
C ALA A 48 4.16 1.50 -0.70
N GLY A 49 2.89 1.53 -1.10
CA GLY A 49 2.25 2.67 -1.74
C GLY A 49 2.12 3.87 -0.81
N GLY A 50 1.77 3.65 0.47
CA GLY A 50 1.72 4.71 1.48
C GLY A 50 3.08 5.36 1.70
N MET A 51 4.16 4.55 1.79
CA MET A 51 5.53 5.08 1.89
C MET A 51 5.94 5.84 0.63
N THR A 52 5.53 5.37 -0.55
CA THR A 52 5.76 6.05 -1.83
C THR A 52 5.06 7.40 -1.88
N ALA A 53 3.79 7.46 -1.47
CA ALA A 53 3.01 8.70 -1.41
C ALA A 53 3.66 9.71 -0.44
N LEU A 54 3.99 9.28 0.77
CA LEU A 54 4.65 10.15 1.75
C LEU A 54 6.02 10.63 1.30
N TRP A 55 6.79 9.76 0.62
CA TRP A 55 8.04 10.17 0.01
C TRP A 55 7.81 11.25 -1.04
N ALA A 56 6.90 11.01 -2.00
CA ALA A 56 6.62 11.93 -3.09
C ALA A 56 6.15 13.28 -2.56
N PHE A 57 5.17 13.30 -1.66
CA PHE A 57 4.56 14.54 -1.19
C PHE A 57 5.42 15.32 -0.20
N TYR A 58 6.10 14.67 0.75
CA TYR A 58 6.75 15.37 1.88
C TYR A 58 8.27 15.16 1.99
N ASN A 59 8.84 14.06 1.51
CA ASN A 59 10.28 13.76 1.70
C ASN A 59 11.15 14.14 0.49
N SER A 60 10.60 14.06 -0.72
CA SER A 60 11.29 14.30 -1.99
C SER A 60 11.61 15.78 -2.25
N GLY A 61 10.78 16.69 -1.71
CA GLY A 61 10.79 18.12 -2.03
C GLY A 61 10.15 18.48 -3.38
N ILE A 62 9.46 17.54 -4.03
CA ILE A 62 8.77 17.74 -5.31
C ILE A 62 7.47 18.54 -5.11
N PHE A 63 6.55 18.05 -4.26
CA PHE A 63 5.22 18.66 -4.10
C PHE A 63 5.16 19.63 -2.93
N PHE A 64 5.43 19.16 -1.70
CA PHE A 64 5.41 20.00 -0.52
C PHE A 64 6.83 20.21 0.03
N LYS A 65 7.07 21.44 0.50
CA LYS A 65 8.36 21.88 1.07
C LYS A 65 8.27 22.23 2.56
N HIS A 66 7.07 22.15 3.15
CA HIS A 66 6.86 22.40 4.58
C HIS A 66 6.92 21.09 5.36
N SER A 67 7.21 21.17 6.66
CA SER A 67 7.12 20.03 7.56
C SER A 67 5.65 19.72 7.85
N PRO A 68 5.14 18.53 7.50
CA PRO A 68 3.73 18.19 7.72
C PRO A 68 3.42 17.96 9.20
N ARG A 69 2.17 18.23 9.56
CA ARG A 69 1.54 17.77 10.80
C ARG A 69 1.17 16.29 10.67
N LEU A 70 0.96 15.63 11.81
CA LEU A 70 0.58 14.22 11.85
C LEU A 70 -0.66 13.91 11.00
N TRP A 71 -1.70 14.72 11.12
CA TRP A 71 -2.94 14.51 10.37
C TRP A 71 -2.72 14.62 8.85
N GLU A 72 -1.80 15.46 8.39
CA GLU A 72 -1.48 15.62 6.97
C GLU A 72 -0.83 14.37 6.41
N ILE A 73 0.12 13.79 7.14
CA ILE A 73 0.75 12.50 6.80
C ILE A 73 -0.33 11.41 6.65
N ILE A 74 -1.19 11.27 7.65
CA ILE A 74 -2.24 10.24 7.66
C ILE A 74 -3.21 10.45 6.49
N ILE A 75 -3.74 11.66 6.31
CA ILE A 75 -4.73 11.93 5.26
C ILE A 75 -4.15 11.68 3.87
N ILE A 76 -2.93 12.16 3.59
CA ILE A 76 -2.30 11.98 2.27
C ILE A 76 -2.07 10.49 1.99
N SER A 77 -1.49 9.77 2.95
CA SER A 77 -1.20 8.34 2.80
C SER A 77 -2.47 7.52 2.58
N LEU A 78 -3.50 7.74 3.42
CA LEU A 78 -4.76 7.00 3.32
C LEU A 78 -5.52 7.35 2.05
N SER A 79 -5.60 8.63 1.67
CA SER A 79 -6.34 9.03 0.47
C SER A 79 -5.72 8.48 -0.80
N CYS A 80 -4.38 8.50 -0.91
CA CYS A 80 -3.69 7.92 -2.07
C CYS A 80 -3.94 6.42 -2.18
N ILE A 81 -3.80 5.70 -1.05
CA ILE A 81 -3.99 4.25 -1.03
C ILE A 81 -5.43 3.86 -1.26
N PHE A 82 -6.41 4.58 -0.70
CA PHE A 82 -7.81 4.31 -0.95
C PHE A 82 -8.17 4.40 -2.44
N VAL A 83 -7.65 5.42 -3.14
CA VAL A 83 -7.88 5.57 -4.59
C VAL A 83 -7.24 4.42 -5.37
N VAL A 84 -6.01 4.00 -5.00
CA VAL A 84 -5.33 2.88 -5.65
C VAL A 84 -6.05 1.56 -5.40
N GLY A 85 -6.44 1.29 -4.14
CA GLY A 85 -7.19 0.08 -3.78
C GLY A 85 -8.51 0.00 -4.51
N VAL A 86 -9.32 1.07 -4.52
CA VAL A 86 -10.58 1.09 -5.27
C VAL A 86 -10.36 0.88 -6.78
N ALA A 87 -9.28 1.44 -7.34
CA ALA A 87 -8.94 1.22 -8.74
C ALA A 87 -8.51 -0.23 -9.02
N TRP A 88 -7.84 -0.89 -8.06
CA TRP A 88 -7.45 -2.29 -8.14
C TRP A 88 -8.67 -3.22 -8.09
N GLU A 89 -9.55 -3.03 -7.12
CA GLU A 89 -10.81 -3.79 -6.97
C GLU A 89 -11.68 -3.68 -8.22
N TYR A 90 -11.79 -2.47 -8.78
CA TYR A 90 -12.51 -2.25 -10.03
C TYR A 90 -11.84 -2.96 -11.21
N PHE A 91 -10.51 -2.96 -11.27
CA PHE A 91 -9.76 -3.71 -12.28
C PHE A 91 -10.06 -5.20 -12.17
N GLU A 92 -10.01 -5.78 -10.98
CA GLU A 92 -10.29 -7.21 -10.80
C GLU A 92 -11.70 -7.60 -11.21
N PHE A 93 -12.69 -6.78 -10.84
CA PHE A 93 -14.07 -6.98 -11.25
C PHE A 93 -14.23 -6.98 -12.77
N VAL A 94 -13.64 -6.02 -13.47
CA VAL A 94 -13.75 -5.89 -14.93
C VAL A 94 -13.11 -7.07 -15.67
N TYR A 95 -12.01 -7.61 -15.12
CA TYR A 95 -11.28 -8.71 -15.75
C TYR A 95 -11.66 -10.10 -15.21
N GLY A 96 -12.61 -10.18 -14.29
CA GLY A 96 -13.04 -11.46 -13.69
C GLY A 96 -11.94 -12.12 -12.85
N LEU A 97 -11.09 -11.30 -12.20
CA LEU A 97 -9.97 -11.73 -11.37
C LEU A 97 -10.29 -11.72 -9.88
N THR A 98 -11.56 -11.53 -9.51
CA THR A 98 -12.00 -11.32 -8.12
C THR A 98 -11.71 -12.48 -7.17
N GLY A 99 -11.28 -13.66 -7.65
CA GLY A 99 -10.97 -14.82 -6.81
C GLY A 99 -12.17 -15.47 -6.08
N VAL A 100 -13.29 -14.75 -5.98
CA VAL A 100 -14.52 -15.14 -5.29
C VAL A 100 -15.76 -15.01 -6.19
N ASP A 101 -16.81 -15.73 -5.80
CA ASP A 101 -18.13 -15.61 -6.42
C ASP A 101 -18.76 -14.22 -6.16
N ALA A 102 -19.66 -13.80 -7.05
CA ALA A 102 -20.32 -12.50 -6.97
C ALA A 102 -21.05 -12.21 -5.64
N SER A 103 -21.48 -13.25 -4.91
CA SER A 103 -22.10 -13.11 -3.59
C SER A 103 -21.12 -12.70 -2.47
N HIS A 104 -19.82 -12.94 -2.67
CA HIS A 104 -18.77 -12.66 -1.69
C HIS A 104 -17.89 -11.47 -2.07
N TYR A 105 -17.98 -10.99 -3.32
CA TYR A 105 -17.18 -9.87 -3.82
C TYR A 105 -17.22 -8.63 -2.91
N ILE A 106 -18.40 -8.21 -2.44
CA ILE A 106 -18.50 -7.04 -1.56
C ILE A 106 -17.74 -7.22 -0.25
N SER A 107 -17.81 -8.41 0.37
CA SER A 107 -17.09 -8.68 1.62
C SER A 107 -15.58 -8.77 1.43
N ASP A 108 -15.15 -9.29 0.29
CA ASP A 108 -13.76 -9.42 -0.14
C ASP A 108 -13.13 -8.03 -0.32
N THR A 109 -13.70 -7.23 -1.24
CA THR A 109 -13.33 -5.84 -1.49
C THR A 109 -13.25 -4.98 -0.22
N LEU A 110 -14.19 -5.14 0.72
CA LEU A 110 -14.16 -4.39 1.98
C LEU A 110 -12.97 -4.80 2.86
N LEU A 111 -12.64 -6.09 2.88
CA LEU A 111 -11.50 -6.60 3.60
C LEU A 111 -10.19 -6.15 2.93
N ASP A 112 -10.09 -6.22 1.61
CA ASP A 112 -8.91 -5.80 0.85
C ASP A 112 -8.61 -4.32 1.01
N LEU A 113 -9.62 -3.46 0.87
CA LEU A 113 -9.51 -2.03 1.17
C LEU A 113 -9.14 -1.78 2.63
N THR A 114 -9.62 -2.61 3.56
CA THR A 114 -9.22 -2.49 4.98
C THR A 114 -7.75 -2.84 5.15
N MET A 115 -7.25 -3.89 4.50
CA MET A 115 -5.86 -4.31 4.57
C MET A 115 -4.94 -3.27 3.93
N ASP A 116 -5.31 -2.72 2.78
CA ASP A 116 -4.63 -1.59 2.14
C ASP A 116 -4.48 -0.40 3.10
N LEU A 117 -5.58 0.01 3.73
CA LEU A 117 -5.57 1.13 4.68
C LEU A 117 -4.74 0.83 5.93
N LEU A 118 -4.78 -0.40 6.46
CA LEU A 118 -3.93 -0.81 7.58
C LEU A 118 -2.43 -0.74 7.22
N GLY A 119 -2.07 -1.19 6.01
CA GLY A 119 -0.71 -1.03 5.48
C GLY A 119 -0.30 0.44 5.42
N SER A 120 -1.20 1.30 4.93
CA SER A 120 -1.00 2.74 4.84
C SER A 120 -0.90 3.45 6.20
N VAL A 121 -1.60 2.96 7.23
CA VAL A 121 -1.42 3.42 8.62
C VAL A 121 0.00 3.11 9.11
N VAL A 122 0.51 1.91 8.85
CA VAL A 122 1.89 1.55 9.19
C VAL A 122 2.89 2.42 8.43
N ALA A 123 2.64 2.66 7.13
CA ALA A 123 3.44 3.60 6.34
C ALA A 123 3.46 5.01 6.96
N SER A 124 2.32 5.50 7.44
CA SER A 124 2.20 6.79 8.13
C SER A 124 3.03 6.85 9.42
N ILE A 125 3.03 5.77 10.20
CA ILE A 125 3.84 5.66 11.43
C ILE A 125 5.34 5.70 11.11
N ILE A 126 5.78 5.00 10.07
CA ILE A 126 7.18 5.03 9.61
C ILE A 126 7.52 6.42 9.07
N GLY A 127 6.65 6.99 8.23
CA GLY A 127 6.77 8.32 7.65
C GLY A 127 6.95 9.41 8.69
N MET A 128 6.14 9.40 9.75
CA MET A 128 6.29 10.32 10.88
C MET A 128 7.70 10.33 11.45
N LYS A 129 8.30 9.15 11.69
CA LYS A 129 9.62 9.03 12.31
C LYS A 129 10.75 9.47 11.38
N VAL A 130 10.56 9.38 10.07
CA VAL A 130 11.56 9.77 9.08
C VAL A 130 11.46 11.26 8.76
N ILE A 131 10.24 11.77 8.54
CA ILE A 131 9.98 13.17 8.16
C ILE A 131 10.22 14.11 9.35
N SER A 132 9.90 13.71 10.58
CA SER A 132 10.13 14.56 11.77
C SER A 132 11.61 14.76 12.14
N LYS A 133 12.52 13.99 11.53
CA LYS A 133 13.98 14.14 11.70
C LYS A 133 14.63 15.09 10.67
N MET A 134 13.84 15.64 9.77
CA MET A 134 14.27 16.64 8.78
C MET A 134 14.08 18.06 9.32
#